data_AF-A0A432UWT5-F1
#
_entry.id   AF-A0A432UWT5-F1
#
_cell.length_a   1.000
_cell.length_b   1.000
_cell.length_c   1.000
_cell.angle_alpha   90.00
_cell.angle_beta   90.00
_cell.angle_gamma   90.00
#
_symmetry.space_group_name_H-M   'P 1'
#
loop_
_entity.id
_entity.type
_entity.pdbx_description
1 polymer ?
#
loop_
_entity_poly.entity_id
_entity_poly.type
_entity_poly.pdbx_seq_one_letter_code
_entity_poly.pdbx_strand_id
1 'polypeptide(L)'
;MTSTAFFLQRLNDHIVYLTRIKTTLDDKGDFCGTDFHTCKLGEWLYGEGKDQAAGVSDEMLTEFDKLFEPHKAFHEASASAITAHAEGNKKAEEHAFTKMHLLSNTLVTLLLEMDRIAR
;
A
#
# COMPACT_ATOMS: atom_id res chain seq x y z
N MET A 1 -18.47 -0.11 13.60
CA MET A 1 -17.18 0.10 14.31
C MET A 1 -16.07 -0.49 13.46
N THR A 2 -15.39 0.33 12.67
CA THR A 2 -14.10 -0.06 12.08
C THR A 2 -13.13 -0.24 13.24
N SER A 3 -12.84 -1.49 13.60
CA SER A 3 -11.94 -1.78 14.71
C SER A 3 -10.57 -1.20 14.39
N THR A 4 -9.94 -0.46 15.31
CA THR A 4 -8.53 -0.05 15.22
C THR A 4 -7.59 -1.22 14.84
N ALA A 5 -7.99 -2.45 15.16
CA ALA A 5 -7.32 -3.67 14.71
C ALA A 5 -7.23 -3.82 13.18
N PHE A 6 -8.24 -3.36 12.42
CA PHE A 6 -8.24 -3.41 10.95
C PHE A 6 -7.11 -2.57 10.36
N PHE A 7 -7.05 -1.28 10.72
CA PHE A 7 -6.04 -0.35 10.18
C PHE A 7 -4.62 -0.75 10.59
N LEU A 8 -4.43 -1.19 11.83
CA LEU A 8 -3.15 -1.72 12.29
C LEU A 8 -2.73 -2.99 11.54
N GLN A 9 -3.68 -3.88 11.23
CA GLN A 9 -3.40 -5.08 10.45
C GLN A 9 -2.98 -4.72 9.01
N ARG A 10 -3.63 -3.73 8.37
CA ARG A 10 -3.24 -3.25 7.03
C ARG A 10 -1.85 -2.63 7.01
N LEU A 11 -1.49 -1.85 8.03
CA LEU A 11 -0.14 -1.33 8.20
C LEU A 11 0.89 -2.47 8.32
N ASN A 12 0.61 -3.48 9.15
CA ASN A 12 1.48 -4.64 9.29
C ASN A 12 1.62 -5.43 7.97
N ASP A 13 0.52 -5.66 7.25
CA ASP A 13 0.54 -6.33 5.93
C ASP A 13 1.48 -5.58 4.96
N HIS A 14 1.47 -4.24 5.00
CA HIS A 14 2.34 -3.39 4.19
C HIS A 14 3.84 -3.47 4.57
N ILE A 15 4.16 -3.47 5.87
CA ILE A 15 5.53 -3.63 6.37
C ILE A 15 6.11 -4.97 5.93
N VAL A 16 5.31 -6.04 6.01
CA VAL A 16 5.69 -7.38 5.54
C VAL A 16 5.95 -7.36 4.03
N TYR A 17 5.10 -6.68 3.24
CA TYR A 17 5.30 -6.55 1.79
C TYR A 17 6.63 -5.85 1.45
N LEU A 18 6.90 -4.69 2.05
CA LEU A 18 8.16 -3.95 1.86
C LEU A 18 9.37 -4.80 2.20
N THR A 19 9.29 -5.58 3.28
CA THR A 19 10.36 -6.48 3.70
C THR A 19 10.63 -7.54 2.62
N ARG A 20 9.58 -8.18 2.07
CA ARG A 20 9.73 -9.20 1.01
C ARG A 20 10.33 -8.62 -0.27
N ILE A 21 9.94 -7.40 -0.64
CA ILE A 21 10.56 -6.69 -1.78
C ILE A 21 12.04 -6.45 -1.49
N LYS A 22 12.38 -5.91 -0.32
CA LYS A 22 13.79 -5.67 0.04
C LYS A 22 14.63 -6.96 0.02
N THR A 23 14.08 -8.07 0.53
CA THR A 23 14.73 -9.39 0.47
C THR A 23 15.01 -9.83 -0.97
N THR A 24 14.09 -9.56 -1.88
CA THR A 24 14.27 -9.86 -3.31
C THR A 24 15.35 -8.96 -3.93
N LEU A 25 15.33 -7.65 -3.63
CA LEU A 25 16.35 -6.70 -4.09
C LEU A 25 17.76 -6.95 -3.51
N ASP A 26 17.85 -7.76 -2.44
CA ASP A 26 19.10 -8.22 -1.84
C ASP A 26 19.56 -9.58 -2.38
N ASP A 27 18.94 -10.11 -3.44
CA ASP A 27 19.20 -11.43 -4.02
C ASP A 27 18.99 -12.58 -3.00
N LYS A 28 18.15 -12.36 -1.98
CA LYS A 28 17.85 -13.31 -0.89
C LYS A 28 16.44 -13.90 -0.94
N GLY A 29 15.68 -13.59 -1.99
CA GLY A 29 14.31 -14.04 -2.17
C GLY A 29 13.83 -13.93 -3.61
N ASP A 30 12.63 -14.43 -3.86
CA ASP A 30 12.02 -14.60 -5.19
C ASP A 30 10.66 -13.90 -5.30
N PHE A 31 10.38 -12.94 -4.42
CA PHE A 31 9.08 -12.28 -4.38
C PHE A 31 8.95 -11.20 -5.47
N CYS A 32 8.09 -11.45 -6.45
CA CYS A 32 7.87 -10.56 -7.59
C CYS A 32 6.78 -9.49 -7.38
N GLY A 33 6.37 -9.23 -6.14
CA GLY A 33 5.24 -8.35 -5.84
C GLY A 33 3.87 -9.00 -6.13
N THR A 34 2.80 -8.24 -5.93
CA THR A 34 1.41 -8.66 -6.22
C THR A 34 0.67 -7.56 -6.96
N ASP A 35 -0.43 -7.92 -7.63
CA ASP A 35 -1.36 -6.96 -8.20
C ASP A 35 -2.06 -6.14 -7.09
N PHE A 36 -2.32 -4.87 -7.37
CA PHE A 36 -2.91 -3.94 -6.39
C PHE A 36 -4.38 -4.24 -6.07
N HIS A 37 -5.09 -5.08 -6.82
CA HIS A 37 -6.42 -5.56 -6.42
C HIS A 37 -6.35 -6.80 -5.52
N THR A 38 -5.25 -7.54 -5.56
CA THR A 38 -5.12 -8.86 -4.91
C THR A 38 -4.46 -8.82 -3.53
N CYS A 39 -3.98 -7.66 -3.10
CA CYS A 39 -3.54 -7.49 -1.71
C CYS A 39 -4.76 -7.21 -0.82
N LYS A 40 -4.68 -7.54 0.48
CA LYS A 40 -5.81 -7.37 1.41
C LYS A 40 -6.36 -5.92 1.48
N LEU A 41 -5.51 -4.92 1.23
CA LEU A 41 -5.96 -3.53 1.14
C LEU A 41 -6.73 -3.30 -0.18
N GLY A 42 -6.21 -3.82 -1.29
CA GLY A 42 -6.88 -3.81 -2.60
C GLY A 42 -8.24 -4.50 -2.56
N GLU A 43 -8.31 -5.73 -2.06
CA GLU A 43 -9.56 -6.47 -1.93
C GLU A 43 -10.62 -5.69 -1.15
N TRP A 44 -10.20 -4.96 -0.12
CA TRP A 44 -11.08 -4.08 0.64
C TRP A 44 -11.46 -2.80 -0.13
N LEU A 45 -10.49 -2.09 -0.73
CA LEU A 45 -10.71 -0.86 -1.50
C LEU A 45 -11.69 -1.08 -2.66
N TYR A 46 -11.55 -2.20 -3.37
CA TYR A 46 -12.36 -2.53 -4.53
C TYR A 46 -13.56 -3.43 -4.19
N GLY A 47 -13.70 -3.81 -2.92
CA GLY A 47 -14.83 -4.58 -2.40
C GLY A 47 -15.70 -3.74 -1.47
N GLU A 48 -15.82 -4.20 -0.22
CA GLU A 48 -16.72 -3.62 0.78
C GLU A 48 -16.30 -2.26 1.35
N GLY A 49 -15.07 -1.80 1.09
CA GLY A 49 -14.51 -0.61 1.73
C GLY A 49 -15.30 0.67 1.45
N LYS A 50 -15.84 0.80 0.23
CA LYS A 50 -16.64 1.98 -0.16
C LYS A 50 -17.95 2.06 0.64
N ASP A 51 -18.66 0.94 0.76
CA ASP A 51 -19.92 0.88 1.49
C ASP A 51 -19.69 1.11 3.00
N GLN A 52 -18.59 0.56 3.52
CA GLN A 52 -18.17 0.81 4.91
C GLN A 52 -17.84 2.28 5.16
N ALA A 53 -17.10 2.93 4.25
CA ALA A 53 -16.74 4.35 4.34
C ALA A 53 -17.97 5.26 4.28
N ALA A 54 -18.87 5.00 3.32
CA ALA A 54 -20.13 5.73 3.17
C ALA A 54 -21.06 5.57 4.39
N GLY A 55 -20.98 4.43 5.08
CA GLY A 55 -21.73 4.19 6.33
C GLY A 55 -21.23 4.98 7.54
N VAL A 56 -20.06 5.64 7.46
CA VAL A 56 -19.49 6.47 8.54
C VAL A 56 -19.85 7.95 8.35
N SER A 57 -19.39 8.56 7.26
CA SER A 57 -19.65 9.98 6.92
C SER A 57 -19.18 10.32 5.50
N ASP A 58 -19.65 11.46 4.95
CA ASP A 58 -19.14 11.99 3.67
C ASP A 58 -17.64 12.35 3.74
N GLU A 59 -17.16 12.78 4.92
CA GLU A 59 -15.74 13.04 5.17
C GLU A 59 -14.92 11.75 5.08
N MET A 60 -15.40 10.66 5.68
CA MET A 60 -14.77 9.34 5.58
C MET A 60 -14.70 8.88 4.12
N LEU A 61 -15.78 9.04 3.35
CA LEU A 61 -15.80 8.66 1.94
C LEU A 61 -14.78 9.46 1.12
N THR A 62 -14.63 10.76 1.44
CA THR A 62 -13.64 11.63 0.81
C THR A 62 -12.21 11.19 1.11
N GLU A 63 -11.91 10.78 2.35
CA GLU A 63 -10.58 10.24 2.70
C GLU A 63 -10.34 8.85 2.08
N PHE A 64 -11.37 8.01 2.01
CA PHE A 64 -11.31 6.69 1.37
C PHE A 64 -10.90 6.80 -0.10
N ASP A 65 -11.50 7.72 -0.86
CA ASP A 65 -11.19 7.90 -2.29
C ASP A 65 -9.71 8.30 -2.53
N LYS A 66 -9.06 8.93 -1.55
CA LYS A 66 -7.63 9.30 -1.66
C LYS A 66 -6.69 8.11 -1.58
N LEU A 67 -7.15 6.93 -1.13
CA LEU A 67 -6.31 5.74 -1.02
C LEU A 67 -5.98 5.11 -2.38
N PHE A 68 -6.87 5.21 -3.36
CA PHE A 68 -6.78 4.44 -4.61
C PHE A 68 -5.51 4.71 -5.39
N GLU A 69 -5.21 5.98 -5.65
CA GLU A 69 -4.06 6.34 -6.48
C GLU A 69 -2.71 6.06 -5.83
N PRO A 70 -2.42 6.48 -4.57
CA PRO A 70 -1.15 6.14 -3.93
C PRO A 70 -0.98 4.63 -3.75
N HIS A 71 -2.08 3.88 -3.59
CA HIS A 71 -2.02 2.42 -3.51
C HIS A 71 -1.59 1.78 -4.83
N LYS A 72 -2.23 2.17 -5.93
CA LYS A 72 -1.85 1.72 -7.27
C LYS A 72 -0.40 2.10 -7.60
N ALA A 73 -0.03 3.37 -7.36
CA ALA A 73 1.31 3.86 -7.60
C ALA A 73 2.38 3.13 -6.77
N PHE A 74 2.03 2.65 -5.56
CA PHE A 74 2.94 1.88 -4.71
C PHE A 74 3.29 0.54 -5.37
N HIS A 75 2.29 -0.17 -5.88
CA HIS A 75 2.49 -1.44 -6.58
C HIS A 75 3.23 -1.26 -7.91
N GLU A 76 2.95 -0.18 -8.66
CA GLU A 76 3.71 0.17 -9.87
C GLU A 76 5.19 0.46 -9.55
N ALA A 77 5.46 1.17 -8.45
CA ALA A 77 6.83 1.41 -7.99
C ALA A 77 7.53 0.12 -7.55
N SER A 78 6.81 -0.81 -6.91
CA SER A 78 7.29 -2.16 -6.59
C SER A 78 7.71 -2.94 -7.82
N ALA A 79 6.86 -2.98 -8.86
CA ALA A 79 7.16 -3.65 -10.11
C ALA A 79 8.37 -3.02 -10.82
N SER A 80 8.46 -1.68 -10.77
CA SER A 80 9.60 -0.93 -11.33
C SER A 80 10.91 -1.25 -10.62
N ALA A 81 10.90 -1.37 -9.28
CA ALA A 81 12.08 -1.73 -8.51
C ALA A 81 12.60 -3.13 -8.85
N ILE A 82 11.70 -4.11 -8.95
CA ILE A 82 12.04 -5.49 -9.35
C ILE A 82 12.58 -5.54 -10.78
N THR A 83 11.94 -4.82 -11.71
CA THR A 83 12.39 -4.76 -13.12
C THR A 83 13.78 -4.15 -13.21
N ALA A 84 14.02 -3.00 -12.56
CA ALA A 84 15.32 -2.34 -12.54
C ALA A 84 16.41 -3.22 -11.89
N HIS A 85 16.05 -3.97 -10.86
CA HIS A 85 16.95 -4.94 -10.22
C HIS A 85 17.36 -6.05 -11.19
N ALA A 86 16.40 -6.65 -11.90
CA ALA A 86 16.66 -7.69 -12.90
C ALA A 86 17.52 -7.19 -14.08
N GLU A 87 17.41 -5.90 -14.42
CA GLU A 87 18.23 -5.24 -15.44
C GLU A 87 19.63 -4.81 -14.93
N GLY A 88 19.91 -4.96 -13.63
CA GLY A 88 21.13 -4.46 -13.00
C GLY A 88 21.21 -2.92 -12.88
N ASN A 89 20.10 -2.22 -13.07
CA ASN A 89 20.01 -0.77 -13.04
C ASN A 89 19.82 -0.25 -11.60
N LYS A 90 20.91 -0.20 -10.84
CA LYS A 90 20.89 0.19 -9.42
C LYS A 90 20.29 1.57 -9.14
N LYS A 91 20.51 2.55 -10.02
CA LYS A 91 19.93 3.90 -9.84
C LYS A 91 18.41 3.90 -9.99
N ALA A 92 17.88 3.15 -10.96
CA ALA A 92 16.43 3.03 -11.13
C ALA A 92 15.80 2.19 -10.02
N GLU A 93 16.48 1.15 -9.55
CA GLU A 93 16.07 0.33 -8.40
C GLU A 93 15.92 1.19 -7.14
N GLU A 94 16.96 1.97 -6.78
CA GLU A 94 16.95 2.87 -5.62
C GLU A 94 15.87 3.94 -5.72
N HIS A 95 15.68 4.52 -6.91
CA HIS A 95 14.65 5.53 -7.14
C HIS A 95 13.24 4.95 -6.96
N ALA A 96 12.97 3.79 -7.55
CA ALA A 96 11.68 3.11 -7.43
C ALA A 96 11.41 2.69 -5.98
N PHE A 97 12.41 2.14 -5.29
CA PHE A 97 12.30 1.75 -3.89
C PHE A 97 12.07 2.95 -2.96
N THR A 98 12.73 4.09 -3.22
CA THR A 98 12.47 5.34 -2.50
C THR A 98 11.04 5.83 -2.73
N LYS A 99 10.55 5.77 -3.97
CA LYS A 99 9.16 6.10 -4.30
C LYS A 99 8.16 5.21 -3.55
N MET A 100 8.45 3.93 -3.41
CA MET A 100 7.63 3.02 -2.59
C MET A 100 7.54 3.47 -1.13
N HIS A 101 8.65 3.88 -0.50
CA HIS A 101 8.63 4.39 0.87
C HIS A 101 7.83 5.69 1.03
N LEU A 102 7.90 6.59 0.05
CA LEU A 102 7.12 7.83 0.07
C LEU A 102 5.61 7.51 -0.01
N LEU A 103 5.22 6.66 -0.96
CA LEU A 103 3.82 6.25 -1.15
C LEU A 103 3.30 5.44 0.03
N SER A 104 4.15 4.60 0.64
CA SER A 104 3.89 3.93 1.90
C SER A 104 3.49 4.93 2.99
N ASN A 105 4.30 5.95 3.23
CA ASN A 105 4.01 6.98 4.23
C ASN A 105 2.71 7.73 3.93
N THR A 106 2.42 8.01 2.66
CA THR A 106 1.14 8.60 2.24
C THR A 106 -0.04 7.70 2.61
N LEU A 107 0.02 6.40 2.29
CA LEU A 107 -1.04 5.44 2.62
C LEU A 107 -1.25 5.34 4.14
N VAL A 108 -0.17 5.25 4.92
CA VAL A 108 -0.24 5.18 6.37
C VAL A 108 -0.91 6.44 6.94
N THR A 109 -0.55 7.61 6.44
CA THR A 109 -1.15 8.89 6.88
C THR A 109 -2.65 8.91 6.62
N LEU A 110 -3.09 8.52 5.42
CA LEU A 110 -4.51 8.45 5.07
C LEU A 110 -5.28 7.47 5.97
N LEU A 111 -4.72 6.27 6.20
CA LEU A 111 -5.36 5.27 7.06
C LEU A 111 -5.47 5.74 8.52
N LEU A 112 -4.49 6.49 9.04
CA LEU A 112 -4.55 7.07 10.38
C LEU A 112 -5.59 8.19 10.49
N GLU A 113 -5.73 9.03 9.46
CA GLU A 113 -6.78 10.04 9.40
C GLU A 113 -8.17 9.39 9.36
N MET A 114 -8.35 8.31 8.61
CA MET A 114 -9.60 7.55 8.61
C MET A 114 -9.90 6.92 9.98
N ASP A 115 -8.92 6.33 10.67
CA ASP A 115 -9.11 5.83 12.05
C ASP A 115 -9.51 6.97 13.00
N ARG A 116 -9.00 8.19 12.81
CA ARG A 116 -9.38 9.37 13.58
C ARG A 116 -10.84 9.78 13.32
N ILE A 117 -11.29 9.75 12.06
CA ILE A 117 -12.69 10.09 11.69
C ILE A 117 -13.68 9.03 12.19
N ALA A 118 -13.27 7.76 12.24
CA ALA A 118 -14.13 6.67 12.68
C ALA A 118 -14.39 6.60 14.20
N ARG A 119 -13.72 7.44 14.99
CA ARG A 119 -13.79 7.46 16.46
C ARG A 119 -14.88 8.39 16.99
#